data_AF-A0A969AYV9-F1
#
_entry.id   AF-A0A969AYV9-F1
#
_cell.length_a   1.000
_cell.length_b   1.000
_cell.length_c   1.000
_cell.angle_alpha   90.00
_cell.angle_beta   90.00
_cell.angle_gamma   90.00
#
_symmetry.space_group_name_H-M   'P 1'
#
loop_
_entity.id
_entity.type
_entity.pdbx_description
1 polymer ?
#
loop_
_entity_poly.entity_id
_entity_poly.type
_entity_poly.pdbx_seq_one_letter_code
_entity_poly.pdbx_strand_id
1 'polypeptide(L)' 'MRIGILGSRGIAGHYQKKEIFASFLSEALVQKGYSVCVYSSHNHSYQQKEWRGVELIHVFDPEKTLVPLGVHSMT' A
#
# COMPACT_ATOMS: atom_id res chain seq x y z
N MET A 1 -20.49 -2.64 -6.24
CA MET A 1 -19.49 -3.71 -6.00
C MET A 1 -18.28 -3.10 -5.30
N ARG A 2 -17.67 -3.80 -4.33
CA ARG A 2 -16.46 -3.34 -3.63
C ARG A 2 -15.26 -4.17 -4.07
N ILE A 3 -14.12 -3.52 -4.32
CA ILE A 3 -12.89 -4.16 -4.79
C ILE A 3 -11.76 -3.84 -3.79
N GLY A 4 -11.09 -4.87 -3.29
CA GLY A 4 -9.90 -4.72 -2.45
C GLY A 4 -8.65 -5.11 -3.22
N ILE A 5 -7.63 -4.25 -3.20
CA ILE A 5 -6.32 -4.50 -3.80
C ILE A 5 -5.30 -4.76 -2.68
N LEU A 6 -4.60 -5.88 -2.81
CA LEU A 6 -3.58 -6.40 -1.90
C LEU A 6 -2.31 -6.70 -2.71
N GLY A 7 -1.16 -6.76 -2.03
CA GLY A 7 0.11 -7.14 -2.66
C GLY A 7 0.93 -5.98 -3.24
N SER A 8 0.44 -4.74 -3.12
CA SER A 8 1.30 -3.54 -3.08
C SER A 8 1.65 -3.24 -1.62
N ARG A 9 2.80 -2.60 -1.35
CA ARG A 9 3.14 -2.12 0.01
C ARG A 9 2.33 -0.87 0.41
N GLY A 10 1.36 -0.48 -0.43
CA GLY A 10 0.61 0.75 -0.34
C GLY A 10 0.58 1.50 -1.66
N ILE A 11 -0.18 2.60 -1.67
CA ILE A 11 -0.21 3.63 -2.70
C ILE A 11 -0.38 4.99 -2.01
N ALA A 12 -0.02 6.12 -2.61
CA ALA A 12 0.62 6.27 -3.91
C ALA A 12 2.12 5.96 -3.85
N GLY A 13 2.60 5.11 -4.76
CA GLY A 13 4.02 4.82 -4.95
C GLY A 13 4.56 5.48 -6.22
N HIS A 14 5.78 6.02 -6.15
CA HIS A 14 6.42 6.74 -7.26
C HIS A 14 7.62 5.99 -7.88
N TYR A 15 8.17 5.00 -7.18
CA TYR A 15 9.45 4.37 -7.57
C TYR A 15 9.37 2.86 -7.76
N GLN A 16 8.43 2.18 -7.08
CA GLN A 16 8.29 0.72 -7.16
C GLN A 16 7.23 0.34 -8.19
N LYS A 17 7.61 -0.48 -9.18
CA LYS A 17 6.76 -0.87 -10.31
C LYS A 17 5.38 -1.43 -9.89
N LYS A 18 5.34 -2.21 -8.80
CA LYS A 18 4.08 -2.79 -8.26
C LYS A 18 3.12 -1.71 -7.72
N GLU A 19 3.65 -0.71 -7.03
CA GLU A 19 2.85 0.35 -6.41
C GLU A 19 2.32 1.34 -7.46
N ILE A 20 3.10 1.61 -8.51
CA ILE A 20 2.66 2.44 -9.65
C ILE A 20 1.48 1.76 -10.36
N PHE A 21 1.57 0.46 -10.63
CA PHE A 21 0.48 -0.29 -11.25
C PHE A 21 -0.78 -0.30 -10.37
N ALA A 22 -0.63 -0.57 -9.06
CA ALA A 22 -1.76 -0.54 -8.11
C ALA A 22 -2.41 0.86 -8.04
N SER A 23 -1.61 1.93 -8.10
CA SER A 23 -2.11 3.31 -8.07
C SER A 23 -2.95 3.60 -9.33
N PHE A 24 -2.42 3.28 -10.51
CA PHE A 24 -3.14 3.49 -11.78
C PHE A 24 -4.42 2.63 -11.87
N LEU A 25 -4.34 1.35 -11.51
CA LEU A 25 -5.47 0.44 -11.58
C LEU A 25 -6.59 0.85 -10.61
N SER A 26 -6.24 1.19 -9.37
CA SER A 26 -7.22 1.58 -8.35
C SER A 26 -7.98 2.85 -8.73
N GLU A 27 -7.27 3.87 -9.21
CA GLU A 27 -7.87 5.11 -9.69
C GLU A 27 -8.80 4.86 -10.89
N ALA A 28 -8.37 4.06 -11.88
CA ALA A 28 -9.19 3.73 -13.03
C ALA A 28 -10.49 2.97 -12.66
N LEU A 29 -10.43 2.13 -11.62
CA LEU A 29 -11.61 1.42 -11.11
C LEU A 29 -12.57 2.36 -10.36
N VAL A 30 -12.06 3.30 -9.57
CA VAL A 30 -12.88 4.34 -8.94
C VAL A 30 -13.58 5.20 -10.00
N GLN A 31 -12.85 5.61 -11.04
CA GLN A 31 -13.42 6.38 -12.17
C GLN A 31 -14.52 5.61 -12.93
N LYS A 32 -14.49 4.28 -12.90
CA LYS A 32 -15.56 3.41 -13.44
C LYS A 32 -16.76 3.25 -12.50
N GLY A 33 -16.74 3.91 -11.33
CA GLY A 33 -17.84 3.91 -10.36
C GLY A 33 -17.77 2.79 -9.32
N TYR A 34 -16.64 2.08 -9.22
CA TYR A 34 -16.46 1.07 -8.18
C TYR A 34 -15.94 1.69 -6.89
N SER A 35 -16.37 1.14 -5.75
CA SER A 35 -15.74 1.46 -4.45
C SER A 35 -14.50 0.60 -4.29
N VAL A 36 -13.32 1.23 -4.23
CA VAL A 36 -12.03 0.54 -4.21
C VAL A 36 -11.31 0.85 -2.90
N CYS A 37 -10.73 -0.18 -2.27
CA CYS A 37 -9.79 0.00 -1.18
C CYS A 37 -8.44 -0.67 -1.51
N VAL A 38 -7.36 -0.08 -1.01
CA VAL A 38 -6.00 -0.63 -1.09
C VAL A 38 -5.45 -0.79 0.32
N TYR A 39 -4.97 -1.99 0.60
CA TYR A 39 -4.29 -2.27 1.85
C TYR A 39 -2.86 -1.76 1.77
N SER A 40 -2.50 -0.89 2.70
CA SER A 40 -1.22 -0.20 2.76
C SER A 40 -0.49 -0.60 4.03
N SER A 41 0.83 -0.68 3.99
CA SER A 41 1.61 -0.84 5.23
C SER A 41 1.40 0.38 6.14
N HIS A 42 1.23 0.20 7.44
CA HIS A 42 1.22 1.30 8.41
C HIS A 42 2.55 2.11 8.40
N ASN A 43 3.63 1.56 7.84
CA ASN A 43 4.90 2.27 7.65
C ASN A 43 5.00 3.00 6.30
N HIS A 44 3.97 2.90 5.45
CA HIS A 44 3.95 3.57 4.16
C HIS A 44 4.04 5.09 4.33
N SER A 45 4.73 5.80 3.44
CA SER A 45 4.93 7.25 3.57
C SER A 45 3.62 8.03 3.49
N TYR A 46 2.65 7.52 2.72
CA TYR A 46 1.32 8.10 2.59
C TYR A 46 0.35 7.51 3.64
N GLN A 47 -0.10 8.36 4.58
CA GLN A 47 -0.88 7.98 5.76
C GLN A 47 -2.34 8.47 5.74
N GLN A 48 -2.77 9.16 4.69
CA GLN A 48 -4.17 9.57 4.59
C GLN A 48 -5.06 8.37 4.28
N LYS A 49 -6.32 8.41 4.74
CA LYS A 49 -7.30 7.33 4.56
C LYS A 49 -7.88 7.25 3.15
N GLU A 50 -7.62 8.24 2.31
CA GLU A 50 -8.09 8.28 0.94
C GLU A 50 -7.02 8.85 0.02
N TRP A 51 -6.97 8.34 -1.19
CA TRP A 51 -6.17 8.88 -2.29
C TRP A 51 -6.97 8.82 -3.59
N ARG A 52 -7.31 9.98 -4.16
CA ARG A 52 -8.08 10.09 -5.43
C ARG A 52 -9.37 9.25 -5.44
N GLY A 53 -10.13 9.26 -4.35
CA GLY A 53 -11.35 8.46 -4.20
C GLY A 53 -11.12 6.97 -3.88
N VAL A 54 -9.86 6.54 -3.77
CA VAL A 54 -9.49 5.19 -3.32
C VAL A 54 -9.32 5.18 -1.82
N GLU A 55 -10.01 4.28 -1.12
CA GLU A 55 -9.88 4.09 0.33
C GLU A 55 -8.54 3.39 0.65
N LEU A 56 -7.79 3.89 1.63
CA LEU A 56 -6.54 3.30 2.08
C LEU A 56 -6.70 2.73 3.48
N ILE A 57 -6.43 1.43 3.59
CA ILE A 57 -6.49 0.70 4.86
C ILE A 57 -5.08 0.38 5.31
N HIS A 58 -4.58 1.13 6.29
CA HIS A 58 -3.26 0.91 6.87
C HIS A 58 -3.28 -0.30 7.82
N VAL A 59 -2.45 -1.29 7.52
CA VAL A 59 -2.29 -2.52 8.30
C VAL A 59 -0.94 -2.51 8.98
N PHE A 60 -0.93 -2.88 10.26
CA PHE A 60 0.31 -3.02 11.01
C PHE A 60 1.28 -4.01 10.34
N ASP A 61 2.55 -3.62 10.24
CA ASP A 61 3.61 -4.27 9.47
C ASP A 61 4.93 -4.20 10.25
N PRO A 62 5.29 -5.25 10.99
CA PRO A 62 6.44 -5.18 11.88
C PRO A 62 7.80 -5.14 11.16
N GLU A 63 7.87 -5.08 9.80
CA GLU A 63 9.13 -5.11 9.01
C GLU A 63 10.16 -4.06 9.46
N LYS A 64 9.74 -2.88 9.93
CA LYS A 64 10.68 -1.84 10.44
C LYS A 64 11.12 -2.05 11.89
N THR A 65 10.30 -2.72 12.70
CA THR A 65 10.56 -2.97 14.13
C THR A 65 11.35 -4.27 14.32
N LEU A 66 11.15 -5.23 13.44
CA LEU A 66 11.94 -6.45 13.37
C LEU A 66 13.23 -6.13 12.61
N VAL A 67 14.27 -5.76 13.36
CA VAL A 67 15.65 -6.00 12.88
C VAL A 67 15.68 -7.45 12.38
N PRO A 68 16.20 -7.74 11.17
CA PRO A 68 16.24 -9.11 10.69
C PRO A 68 16.94 -9.94 11.76
N LEU A 69 16.32 -11.04 12.21
CA LEU A 69 16.88 -12.02 13.16
C LEU A 69 18.14 -12.75 12.61
N GLY A 70 18.90 -12.11 11.71
CA GLY A 70 20.07 -12.63 11.02
C GLY A 70 21.20 -11.62 10.77
N VAL A 71 21.15 -10.41 11.35
CA VAL A 71 22.30 -9.46 11.33
C VAL A 71 22.83 -9.18 12.74
N HIS A 72 23.16 -10.26 13.46
CA HIS A 72 24.16 -10.25 14.53
C HIS A 72 25.24 -11.27 14.21
N SER A 73 26.10 -10.92 13.25
CA SER A 73 27.42 -11.51 12.97
C SER A 73 28.08 -10.50 12.02
N MET A 74 29.13 -9.76 12.34
CA MET A 74 30.16 -9.85 13.36
C MET A 74 30.57 -8.42 13.75
N THR A 75 31.16 -8.29 14.93
CA THR A 75 32.19 -7.30 15.30
C THR A 75 33.10 -6.91 14.16
#